data_AF-A0A354GSI7-F1
#
_entry.id   AF-A0A354GSI7-F1
#
_cell.length_a   1.000
_cell.length_b   1.000
_cell.length_c   1.000
_cell.angle_alpha   90.00
_cell.angle_beta   90.00
_cell.angle_gamma   90.00
#
_symmetry.space_group_name_H-M   'P 1'
#
loop_
_entity.id
_entity.type
_entity.pdbx_description
1 polymer ?
#
loop_
_entity_poly.entity_id
_entity_poly.type
_entity_poly.pdbx_seq_one_letter_code
_entity_poly.pdbx_strand_id
1 'polypeptide(L)'
;MRVGVALLFGLAGAAGLLAADGEAKPGARYGVEPDLTTYPQDAPKAALNSVLKAANAGKFDYLAAQLADPSFIDARVKELFGGNFEEQVKDTRDRLDSVALKELHRFLSDGEWKIGEAEASIRLKDVSDRAVTFRKIDGRWFLEHPSKPKT
;
A
#
# COMPACT_ATOMS: atom_id res chain seq x y z
N MET A 1 59.62 -0.57 -48.42
CA MET A 1 58.24 -0.18 -48.77
C MET A 1 57.30 -0.64 -47.66
N ARG A 2 56.57 0.30 -47.03
CA ARG A 2 55.22 0.20 -46.40
C ARG A 2 55.02 -0.96 -45.39
N VAL A 3 55.16 -0.75 -44.07
CA VAL A 3 54.11 -0.28 -43.12
C VAL A 3 52.67 -0.54 -43.59
N GLY A 4 51.96 -1.37 -42.82
CA GLY A 4 50.53 -1.59 -42.90
C GLY A 4 49.99 -2.15 -41.57
N VAL A 5 49.85 -1.26 -40.59
CA VAL A 5 48.99 -1.42 -39.40
C VAL A 5 47.58 -0.99 -39.81
N ALA A 6 46.56 -1.78 -39.50
CA ALA A 6 45.26 -1.33 -38.95
C ALA A 6 44.38 -2.55 -38.65
N LEU A 7 43.97 -2.84 -37.41
CA LEU A 7 42.95 -2.20 -36.56
C LEU A 7 41.50 -2.44 -37.02
N LEU A 8 40.66 -2.81 -36.03
CA LEU A 8 39.19 -2.71 -35.94
C LEU A 8 38.40 -3.97 -36.34
N PHE A 9 37.33 -4.44 -35.68
CA PHE A 9 36.43 -4.01 -34.60
C PHE A 9 36.04 -5.29 -33.82
N GLY A 10 35.97 -5.32 -32.49
CA GLY A 10 34.81 -4.85 -31.74
C GLY A 10 33.71 -5.93 -31.64
N LEU A 11 33.79 -6.83 -30.66
CA LEU A 11 32.62 -7.60 -30.21
C LEU A 11 32.32 -7.22 -28.76
N ALA A 12 31.15 -6.61 -28.61
CA ALA A 12 30.68 -5.92 -27.42
C ALA A 12 30.62 -6.82 -26.18
N GLY A 13 31.05 -6.26 -25.06
CA GLY A 13 30.82 -6.83 -23.74
C GLY A 13 29.33 -6.82 -23.41
N ALA A 14 28.74 -8.00 -23.29
CA ALA A 14 27.48 -8.17 -22.60
C ALA A 14 27.76 -8.06 -21.08
N ALA A 15 27.86 -6.83 -20.59
CA ALA A 15 27.70 -6.56 -19.16
C ALA A 15 26.21 -6.76 -18.84
N GLY A 16 25.86 -8.00 -18.47
CA GLY A 16 24.62 -8.26 -17.78
C GLY A 16 24.61 -7.44 -16.49
N LEU A 17 23.93 -6.30 -16.53
CA LEU A 17 23.40 -5.67 -15.33
C LEU A 17 22.48 -6.71 -14.69
N LEU A 18 23.02 -7.48 -13.76
CA LEU A 18 22.22 -8.12 -12.72
C LEU A 18 21.45 -6.97 -12.08
N ALA A 19 20.15 -6.90 -12.40
CA ALA A 19 19.20 -6.14 -11.63
C ALA A 19 19.38 -6.60 -10.19
N ALA A 20 19.95 -5.74 -9.35
CA ALA A 20 19.85 -5.92 -7.93
C ALA A 20 18.34 -5.87 -7.63
N ASP A 21 17.76 -7.02 -7.32
CA ASP A 21 16.55 -7.17 -6.50
C ASP A 21 16.85 -6.58 -5.11
N GLY A 22 17.16 -5.28 -5.07
CA GLY A 22 17.07 -4.48 -3.88
C GLY A 22 15.64 -4.02 -3.83
N GLU A 23 14.81 -4.65 -2.98
CA GLU A 23 13.50 -4.11 -2.62
C GLU A 23 13.66 -2.61 -2.38
N ALA A 24 13.13 -1.80 -3.29
CA ALA A 24 13.21 -0.36 -3.17
C ALA A 24 12.55 0.00 -1.85
N LYS A 25 13.30 0.65 -0.94
CA LYS A 25 12.74 1.11 0.32
C LYS A 25 11.50 1.95 0.00
N PRO A 26 10.35 1.68 0.62
CA PRO A 26 9.15 2.42 0.26
C PRO A 26 9.37 3.91 0.50
N GLY A 27 9.00 4.72 -0.48
CA GLY A 27 9.20 6.17 -0.41
C GLY A 27 8.17 6.85 0.49
N ALA A 28 8.53 8.06 0.94
CA ALA A 28 7.58 8.97 1.57
C ALA A 28 6.41 9.28 0.63
N ARG A 29 5.20 9.30 1.19
CA ARG A 29 3.98 9.69 0.46
C ARG A 29 3.37 10.88 1.15
N TYR A 30 3.14 11.96 0.40
CA TYR A 30 2.65 13.22 0.95
C TYR A 30 3.51 13.76 2.13
N GLY A 31 4.82 13.52 2.09
CA GLY A 31 5.73 13.89 3.17
C GLY A 31 5.69 12.98 4.40
N VAL A 32 4.93 11.88 4.36
CA VAL A 32 4.82 10.90 5.44
C VAL A 32 5.72 9.70 5.14
N GLU A 33 6.75 9.50 5.97
CA GLU A 33 7.67 8.36 5.88
C GLU A 33 6.99 7.06 6.36
N PRO A 34 7.30 5.91 5.74
CA PRO A 34 6.84 4.61 6.21
C PRO A 34 7.57 4.20 7.50
N ASP A 35 6.81 3.70 8.48
CA ASP A 35 7.32 3.12 9.73
C ASP A 35 6.84 1.66 9.83
N LEU A 36 7.49 0.79 9.06
CA LEU A 36 7.15 -0.63 8.97
C LEU A 36 7.50 -1.41 10.23
N THR A 37 8.31 -0.84 11.13
CA THR A 37 8.62 -1.42 12.43
C THR A 37 7.44 -1.24 13.39
N THR A 38 6.84 -0.05 13.44
CA THR A 38 5.67 0.21 14.29
C THR A 38 4.37 -0.30 13.66
N TYR A 39 4.29 -0.25 12.33
CA TYR A 39 3.09 -0.56 11.53
C TYR A 39 3.43 -1.58 10.42
N PRO A 40 3.65 -2.86 10.77
CA PRO A 40 3.98 -3.89 9.80
C PRO A 40 2.87 -4.11 8.76
N GLN A 41 3.28 -4.44 7.53
CA GLN A 41 2.43 -4.69 6.36
C GLN A 41 2.88 -5.91 5.56
N ASP A 42 3.61 -6.82 6.19
CA ASP A 42 4.14 -8.06 5.60
C ASP A 42 3.05 -9.14 5.42
N ALA A 43 1.99 -9.08 6.24
CA ALA A 43 0.82 -9.94 6.13
C ALA A 43 -0.50 -9.13 6.20
N PRO A 44 -1.61 -9.61 5.60
CA PRO A 44 -2.90 -8.91 5.63
C PRO A 44 -3.39 -8.63 7.06
N LYS A 45 -3.22 -9.60 7.96
CA LYS A 45 -3.60 -9.46 9.38
C LYS A 45 -2.72 -8.45 10.12
N ALA A 46 -1.44 -8.36 9.78
CA ALA A 46 -0.52 -7.35 10.32
C ALA A 46 -0.93 -5.95 9.82
N ALA A 47 -1.24 -5.80 8.54
CA ALA A 47 -1.71 -4.54 7.97
C ALA A 47 -3.02 -4.05 8.62
N LEU A 48 -4.00 -4.93 8.85
CA LEU A 48 -5.24 -4.55 9.56
C LEU A 48 -4.98 -4.10 11.00
N ASN A 49 -4.10 -4.81 11.71
CA ASN A 49 -3.66 -4.38 13.05
C ASN A 49 -2.99 -3.01 13.00
N SER A 50 -2.13 -2.77 12.01
CA SER A 50 -1.47 -1.48 11.79
C SER A 50 -2.47 -0.36 11.54
N VAL A 51 -3.53 -0.60 10.76
CA VAL A 51 -4.64 0.35 10.54
C VAL A 51 -5.31 0.71 11.86
N LEU A 52 -5.72 -0.29 12.64
CA LEU A 52 -6.37 -0.08 13.93
C LEU A 52 -5.46 0.66 14.91
N LYS A 53 -4.18 0.29 14.96
CA LYS A 53 -3.17 0.94 15.81
C LYS A 53 -2.96 2.41 15.41
N ALA A 54 -2.86 2.71 14.12
CA ALA A 54 -2.69 4.08 13.62
C ALA A 54 -3.92 4.93 13.91
N ALA A 55 -5.12 4.40 13.66
CA ALA A 55 -6.38 5.10 13.93
C ALA A 55 -6.58 5.39 15.44
N ASN A 56 -6.32 4.41 16.31
CA ASN A 56 -6.38 4.59 17.76
C ASN A 56 -5.36 5.60 18.28
N ALA A 57 -4.21 5.72 17.62
CA ALA A 57 -3.18 6.71 17.93
C ALA A 57 -3.45 8.09 17.30
N GLY A 58 -4.55 8.25 16.55
CA GLY A 58 -4.88 9.49 15.85
C GLY A 58 -4.00 9.80 14.63
N LYS A 59 -3.19 8.85 14.15
CA LYS A 59 -2.28 9.01 13.00
C LYS A 59 -2.99 8.76 11.67
N PHE A 60 -3.99 9.59 11.37
CA PHE A 60 -4.80 9.47 10.16
C PHE A 60 -4.05 9.88 8.89
N ASP A 61 -3.05 10.76 9.01
CA ASP A 61 -2.07 11.08 7.99
C ASP A 61 -1.27 9.85 7.55
N TYR A 62 -0.75 9.09 8.51
CA TYR A 62 -0.05 7.83 8.26
C TYR A 62 -0.97 6.77 7.68
N LEU A 63 -2.19 6.64 8.21
CA LEU A 63 -3.16 5.68 7.69
C LEU A 63 -3.47 5.95 6.22
N ALA A 64 -3.80 7.19 5.87
CA ALA A 64 -4.08 7.58 4.50
C ALA A 64 -2.85 7.46 3.60
N ALA A 65 -1.66 7.87 4.06
CA ALA A 65 -0.46 7.85 3.23
C ALA A 65 0.14 6.45 3.04
N GLN A 66 0.15 5.61 4.08
CA GLN A 66 0.99 4.40 4.13
C GLN A 66 0.22 3.09 4.31
N LEU A 67 -1.04 3.12 4.77
CA LEU A 67 -1.80 1.89 5.07
C LEU A 67 -3.00 1.68 4.14
N ALA A 68 -3.60 2.74 3.60
CA ALA A 68 -4.64 2.67 2.59
C ALA A 68 -4.06 2.42 1.20
N ASP A 69 -4.86 1.89 0.27
CA ASP A 69 -4.47 1.67 -1.12
C ASP A 69 -3.90 2.97 -1.74
N PRO A 70 -2.60 2.97 -2.10
CA PRO A 70 -1.94 4.00 -2.88
C PRO A 70 -2.79 4.69 -3.94
N SER A 71 -3.30 3.92 -4.90
CA SER A 71 -3.94 4.47 -6.09
C SER A 71 -5.28 5.11 -5.76
N PHE A 72 -5.98 4.58 -4.75
CA PHE A 72 -7.23 5.15 -4.28
C PHE A 72 -7.01 6.52 -3.63
N ILE A 73 -6.00 6.64 -2.78
CA ILE A 73 -5.66 7.89 -2.10
C ILE A 73 -5.18 8.93 -3.11
N ASP A 74 -4.28 8.54 -4.02
CA ASP A 74 -3.78 9.43 -5.07
C ASP A 74 -4.91 9.99 -5.95
N ALA A 75 -5.85 9.12 -6.35
CA ALA A 75 -7.02 9.53 -7.12
C ALA A 75 -7.89 10.51 -6.34
N ARG A 76 -8.24 10.23 -5.08
CA ARG A 76 -9.10 11.11 -4.28
C ARG A 76 -8.46 12.46 -3.99
N VAL A 77 -7.19 12.46 -3.62
CA VAL A 77 -6.45 13.70 -3.37
C VAL A 77 -6.48 14.57 -4.62
N LYS A 78 -6.21 13.98 -5.80
CA LYS A 78 -6.24 14.71 -7.08
C LYS A 78 -7.64 15.17 -7.48
N GLU A 79 -8.62 14.28 -7.45
CA GLU A 79 -9.95 14.49 -8.07
C GLU A 79 -10.95 15.17 -7.15
N LEU A 80 -10.95 14.84 -5.86
CA LEU A 80 -11.94 15.35 -4.90
C LEU A 80 -11.42 16.54 -4.11
N PHE A 81 -10.12 16.57 -3.83
CA PHE A 81 -9.50 17.57 -2.95
C PHE A 81 -8.52 18.50 -3.66
N GLY A 82 -8.42 18.45 -5.00
CA GLY A 82 -7.61 19.37 -5.79
C GLY A 82 -6.12 19.34 -5.46
N GLY A 83 -5.61 18.20 -5.02
CA GLY A 83 -4.24 18.02 -4.54
C GLY A 83 -4.05 18.19 -3.03
N ASN A 84 -5.10 18.54 -2.28
CA ASN A 84 -4.99 18.76 -0.84
C ASN A 84 -5.09 17.44 -0.06
N PHE A 85 -3.95 16.93 0.39
CA PHE A 85 -3.88 15.72 1.20
C PHE A 85 -4.50 15.90 2.60
N GLU A 86 -4.43 17.09 3.20
CA GLU A 86 -4.99 17.33 4.54
C GLU A 86 -6.51 17.12 4.58
N GLU A 87 -7.23 17.48 3.51
CA GLU A 87 -8.66 17.19 3.39
C GLU A 87 -8.95 15.70 3.25
N GLN A 88 -8.08 14.94 2.57
CA GLN A 88 -8.18 13.47 2.56
C GLN A 88 -7.92 12.87 3.95
N VAL A 89 -7.00 13.44 4.73
CA VAL A 89 -6.76 13.01 6.13
C VAL A 89 -7.99 13.27 6.99
N LYS A 90 -8.62 14.44 6.83
CA LYS A 90 -9.86 14.80 7.53
C LYS A 90 -11.01 13.87 7.15
N ASP A 91 -11.25 13.63 5.86
CA ASP A 91 -12.27 12.67 5.38
C ASP A 91 -12.00 11.25 5.91
N THR A 92 -10.74 10.84 5.99
CA THR A 92 -10.34 9.55 6.58
C THR A 92 -10.71 9.48 8.07
N ARG A 93 -10.42 10.54 8.83
CA ARG A 93 -10.76 10.64 10.25
C ARG A 93 -12.27 10.61 10.48
N ASP A 94 -13.03 11.33 9.67
CA ASP A 94 -14.48 11.44 9.80
C ASP A 94 -15.19 10.11 9.47
N ARG A 95 -14.61 9.31 8.55
CA ARG A 95 -15.11 7.97 8.19
C ARG A 95 -14.76 6.89 9.21
N LEU A 96 -13.60 7.00 9.86
CA LEU A 96 -13.14 6.03 10.86
C LEU A 96 -13.61 6.41 12.26
N ASP A 97 -14.93 6.51 12.40
CA ASP A 97 -15.57 6.76 13.69
C ASP A 97 -15.47 5.54 14.63
N SER A 98 -15.96 5.70 15.86
CA SER A 98 -15.91 4.63 16.86
C SER A 98 -16.67 3.35 16.45
N VAL A 99 -17.68 3.46 15.59
CA VAL A 99 -18.48 2.32 15.12
C VAL A 99 -17.67 1.56 14.08
N ALA A 100 -17.11 2.28 13.09
CA ALA A 100 -16.22 1.71 12.08
C ALA A 100 -15.00 1.03 12.71
N LEU A 101 -14.38 1.62 13.74
CA LEU A 101 -13.23 1.03 14.42
C LEU A 101 -13.58 -0.24 15.21
N LYS A 102 -14.72 -0.27 15.90
CA LYS A 102 -15.22 -1.49 16.57
C LYS A 102 -15.51 -2.58 15.57
N GLU A 103 -16.03 -2.21 14.42
CA GLU A 103 -16.29 -3.17 13.35
C GLU A 103 -15.00 -3.72 12.74
N LEU A 104 -14.01 -2.87 12.43
CA LEU A 104 -12.69 -3.35 11.97
C LEU A 104 -12.02 -4.27 13.00
N HIS A 105 -12.17 -3.99 14.31
CA HIS A 105 -11.75 -4.92 15.36
C HIS A 105 -12.49 -6.25 15.29
N ARG A 106 -13.80 -6.22 15.06
CA ARG A 106 -14.62 -7.42 14.92
C ARG A 106 -14.18 -8.26 13.72
N PHE A 107 -13.95 -7.63 12.57
CA PHE A 107 -13.34 -8.31 11.42
C PHE A 107 -12.04 -8.97 11.86
N LEU A 108 -11.10 -8.23 12.45
CA LEU A 108 -9.80 -8.78 12.86
C LEU A 108 -9.90 -10.01 13.78
N SER A 109 -10.83 -10.00 14.73
CA SER A 109 -11.02 -11.07 15.74
C SER A 109 -11.81 -12.26 15.22
N ASP A 110 -12.97 -12.01 14.60
CA ASP A 110 -13.98 -13.03 14.31
C ASP A 110 -14.07 -13.38 12.82
N GLY A 111 -13.36 -12.62 11.98
CA GLY A 111 -13.46 -12.75 10.54
C GLY A 111 -12.75 -13.97 9.96
N GLU A 112 -13.37 -14.55 8.95
CA GLU A 112 -12.77 -15.60 8.13
C GLU A 112 -11.90 -14.98 7.05
N TRP A 113 -10.61 -15.30 7.10
CA TRP A 113 -9.62 -14.82 6.15
C TRP A 113 -9.56 -15.70 4.90
N LYS A 114 -9.53 -15.06 3.74
CA LYS A 114 -9.11 -15.66 2.47
C LYS A 114 -7.91 -14.88 1.97
N ILE A 115 -6.74 -15.53 1.97
CA ILE A 115 -5.47 -14.92 1.61
C ILE A 115 -5.00 -15.54 0.30
N GLY A 116 -4.93 -14.73 -0.74
CA GLY A 116 -4.30 -15.06 -2.01
C GLY A 116 -2.89 -14.48 -2.10
N GLU A 117 -2.30 -14.56 -3.28
CA GLU A 117 -0.94 -14.07 -3.54
C GLU A 117 -0.85 -12.53 -3.56
N ALA A 118 -1.81 -11.88 -4.23
CA ALA A 118 -1.85 -10.43 -4.43
C ALA A 118 -3.06 -9.75 -3.77
N GLU A 119 -4.01 -10.52 -3.26
CA GLU A 119 -5.24 -10.02 -2.64
C GLU A 119 -5.59 -10.83 -1.39
N ALA A 120 -6.24 -10.18 -0.44
CA ALA A 120 -6.79 -10.84 0.72
C ALA A 120 -8.14 -10.23 1.07
N SER A 121 -9.02 -11.04 1.63
CA SER A 121 -10.31 -10.57 2.11
C SER A 121 -10.64 -11.20 3.45
N ILE A 122 -11.43 -10.49 4.23
CA ILE A 122 -11.96 -10.97 5.48
C ILE A 122 -13.46 -10.70 5.55
N ARG A 123 -14.21 -11.71 5.97
CA ARG A 123 -15.68 -11.68 6.06
C ARG A 123 -16.14 -12.18 7.42
N LEU A 124 -17.25 -11.64 7.91
CA LEU A 124 -17.91 -12.15 9.12
C LEU A 124 -18.95 -13.20 8.71
N LYS A 125 -19.04 -14.30 9.45
CA LYS A 125 -19.96 -15.42 9.15
C LYS A 125 -21.43 -15.01 9.15
N ASP A 126 -21.77 -14.04 9.98
CA ASP A 126 -23.13 -13.54 10.17
C ASP A 126 -23.48 -12.35 9.27
N VAL A 127 -22.51 -11.81 8.51
CA VAL A 127 -22.70 -10.63 7.65
C VAL A 127 -22.09 -10.89 6.27
N SER A 128 -22.90 -11.43 5.36
CA SER A 128 -22.43 -11.89 4.03
C SER A 128 -22.18 -10.76 3.02
N ASP A 129 -22.76 -9.58 3.24
CA ASP A 129 -22.70 -8.42 2.34
C ASP A 129 -21.48 -7.52 2.58
N ARG A 130 -20.71 -7.78 3.65
CA ARG A 130 -19.58 -6.93 4.06
C ARG A 130 -18.27 -7.71 4.07
N ALA A 131 -17.25 -7.10 3.48
CA ALA A 131 -15.90 -7.62 3.49
C ALA A 131 -14.92 -6.46 3.64
N VAL A 132 -13.82 -6.71 4.33
CA VAL A 132 -12.63 -5.85 4.27
C VAL A 132 -11.65 -6.52 3.31
N THR A 133 -11.15 -5.77 2.34
CA THR A 133 -10.23 -6.30 1.33
C THR A 133 -8.88 -5.60 1.40
N PHE A 134 -7.87 -6.31 0.92
CA PHE A 134 -6.48 -5.86 0.91
C PHE A 134 -5.85 -6.20 -0.42
N ARG A 135 -4.93 -5.35 -0.85
CA ARG A 135 -4.07 -5.58 -2.01
C ARG A 135 -2.62 -5.61 -1.60
N LYS A 136 -1.85 -6.53 -2.18
CA LYS A 136 -0.40 -6.57 -2.06
C LYS A 136 0.23 -5.74 -3.18
N ILE A 137 1.04 -4.75 -2.83
CA ILE A 137 1.77 -3.87 -3.75
C ILE A 137 3.21 -3.81 -3.25
N ASP A 138 4.17 -4.14 -4.11
CA ASP A 138 5.61 -4.12 -3.79
C ASP A 138 5.94 -4.79 -2.45
N GLY A 139 5.41 -6.00 -2.24
CA GLY A 139 5.63 -6.78 -1.02
C GLY A 139 4.77 -6.38 0.19
N ARG A 140 4.08 -5.24 0.17
CA ARG A 140 3.29 -4.71 1.30
C ARG A 140 1.79 -4.85 1.10
N TRP A 141 1.06 -5.12 2.18
CA TRP A 141 -0.40 -5.18 2.20
C TRP A 141 -1.01 -3.83 2.56
N PHE A 142 -1.96 -3.39 1.73
CA PHE A 142 -2.70 -2.14 1.90
C PHE A 142 -4.19 -2.42 2.01
N LEU A 143 -4.88 -1.63 2.84
CA LEU A 143 -6.32 -1.68 3.01
C LEU A 143 -6.99 -1.07 1.76
N GLU A 144 -7.78 -1.86 1.07
CA GLU A 144 -8.56 -1.37 -0.05
C GLU A 144 -9.86 -0.73 0.44
N HIS A 145 -10.29 0.33 -0.26
CA HIS A 145 -11.62 0.87 -0.08
C HIS A 145 -12.61 0.12 -0.99
N PRO A 146 -13.83 -0.23 -0.53
CA PRO A 146 -14.80 -0.99 -1.32
C PRO A 146 -15.26 -0.26 -2.59
N SER A 147 -15.14 1.08 -2.64
CA SER A 147 -15.36 1.85 -3.85
C SER A 147 -14.08 1.89 -4.68
N LYS A 148 -14.03 1.14 -5.79
CA LYS A 148 -12.99 1.33 -6.80
C LYS A 148 -13.19 2.72 -7.45
N PRO A 149 -12.13 3.55 -7.60
CA PRO A 149 -12.19 4.68 -8.52
C PRO A 149 -12.57 4.15 -9.91
N LYS A 150 -13.44 4.85 -10.64
CA LYS A 150 -13.67 4.53 -12.04
C LYS A 150 -12.39 4.88 -12.79
N THR A 151 -11.62 3.86 -13.17
CA THR A 151 -10.55 3.97 -14.18
C THR A 151 -11.13 4.37 -15.53
#